data_AF-A0A6M0BXP3-F1
#
_entry.id   AF-A0A6M0BXP3-F1
#
_cell.length_a   1.000
_cell.length_b   1.000
_cell.length_c   1.000
_cell.angle_alpha   90.00
_cell.angle_beta   90.00
_cell.angle_gamma   90.00
#
_symmetry.space_group_name_H-M   'P 1'
#
loop_
_entity.id
_entity.type
_entity.pdbx_description
1 polymer ?
#
loop_
_entity_poly.entity_id
_entity_poly.type
_entity_poly.pdbx_seq_one_letter_code
_entity_poly.pdbx_strand_id
1 'polypeptide(L)'
;MAEEKKPAKPKKEKPPAVEDKPFAEFIHQDYLPALQEALAKEGVDDLELTSIEQTLPIAGLNSCEKCWQVEGKFKNGQRQFNVYFLKKDIKGQRAFSCADNGTKATTLEPFLIDERKITLGLLVFGVVQRLNAQKWLNLN
;
A
#
# COMPACT_ATOMS: atom_id res chain seq x y z
N MET A 1 -41.29 -16.45 -5.83
CA MET A 1 -40.39 -15.57 -6.60
C MET A 1 -39.87 -14.53 -5.62
N ALA A 2 -38.77 -14.82 -4.93
CA ALA A 2 -37.39 -14.48 -5.33
C ALA A 2 -37.20 -12.97 -5.52
N GLU A 3 -36.56 -12.28 -4.57
CA GLU A 3 -35.11 -11.99 -4.63
C GLU A 3 -34.67 -11.19 -3.39
N GLU A 4 -33.68 -11.74 -2.69
CA GLU A 4 -33.16 -11.26 -1.41
C GLU A 4 -32.11 -10.16 -1.66
N LYS A 5 -32.40 -8.97 -1.13
CA LYS A 5 -31.60 -7.74 -1.30
C LYS A 5 -30.32 -7.83 -0.48
N LYS A 6 -29.21 -8.22 -1.11
CA LYS A 6 -27.86 -8.17 -0.51
C LYS A 6 -27.50 -6.73 -0.12
N PRO A 7 -26.89 -6.48 1.06
CA PRO A 7 -26.47 -5.15 1.45
C PRO A 7 -25.36 -4.67 0.50
N ALA A 8 -25.62 -3.54 -0.15
CA ALA A 8 -24.68 -2.87 -1.03
C ALA A 8 -23.42 -2.51 -0.24
N LYS A 9 -22.29 -3.10 -0.62
CA LYS A 9 -20.95 -2.66 -0.21
C LYS A 9 -20.89 -1.14 -0.38
N PRO A 10 -20.39 -0.39 0.62
CA PRO A 10 -20.33 1.06 0.52
C PRO A 10 -19.59 1.43 -0.76
N LYS A 11 -20.27 2.20 -1.61
CA LYS A 11 -19.66 2.91 -2.74
C LYS A 11 -18.50 3.71 -2.14
N LYS A 12 -17.27 3.21 -2.29
CA LYS A 12 -16.07 4.03 -2.16
C LYS A 12 -16.24 5.11 -3.22
N GLU A 13 -16.67 6.28 -2.76
CA GLU A 13 -16.65 7.54 -3.50
C GLU A 13 -15.36 7.58 -4.32
N LYS A 14 -15.51 7.88 -5.61
CA LYS A 14 -14.38 8.16 -6.49
C LYS A 14 -13.69 9.41 -5.93
N PRO A 15 -12.46 9.35 -5.38
CA PRO A 15 -11.72 10.56 -5.11
C PRO A 15 -11.15 11.01 -6.45
N PRO A 16 -11.52 12.21 -6.92
CA PRO A 16 -11.22 12.71 -8.25
C PRO A 16 -9.71 12.92 -8.42
N ALA A 17 -9.17 12.49 -9.56
CA ALA A 17 -7.92 12.94 -10.19
C ALA A 17 -6.79 13.40 -9.23
N VAL A 18 -6.51 12.64 -8.18
CA VAL A 18 -5.44 12.98 -7.23
C VAL A 18 -4.04 12.72 -7.82
N GLU A 19 -3.99 12.02 -8.96
CA GLU A 19 -2.79 11.66 -9.71
C GLU A 19 -2.07 12.86 -10.36
N ASP A 20 -2.71 14.03 -10.43
CA ASP A 20 -2.12 15.26 -10.98
C ASP A 20 -1.34 16.07 -9.91
N LYS A 21 -1.56 15.74 -8.62
CA LYS A 21 -0.80 16.33 -7.52
C LYS A 21 0.62 15.76 -7.48
N PRO A 22 1.62 16.51 -6.97
CA PRO A 22 2.95 15.97 -6.76
C PRO A 22 2.86 14.71 -5.89
N PHE A 23 3.53 13.65 -6.34
CA PHE A 23 3.55 12.33 -5.70
C PHE A 23 3.72 12.39 -4.19
N ALA A 24 4.51 13.36 -3.72
CA ALA A 24 4.76 13.56 -2.31
C ALA A 24 3.51 13.92 -1.50
N GLU A 25 2.75 14.91 -1.96
CA GLU A 25 1.49 15.33 -1.33
C GLU A 25 0.46 14.22 -1.41
N PHE A 26 0.36 13.55 -2.56
CA PHE A 26 -0.58 12.45 -2.77
C PHE A 26 -0.38 11.31 -1.75
N ILE A 27 0.87 10.91 -1.51
CA ILE A 27 1.13 9.83 -0.58
C ILE A 27 0.77 10.24 0.85
N HIS A 28 1.18 11.43 1.32
CA HIS A 28 0.92 11.84 2.70
C HIS A 28 -0.54 12.22 2.96
N GLN A 29 -1.19 12.96 2.06
CA GLN A 29 -2.53 13.50 2.27
C GLN A 29 -3.64 12.51 1.92
N ASP A 30 -3.44 11.68 0.91
CA ASP A 30 -4.51 10.83 0.36
C ASP A 30 -4.19 9.33 0.55
N TYR A 31 -2.97 8.87 0.24
CA TYR A 31 -2.63 7.44 0.30
C TYR A 31 -2.56 6.87 1.71
N LEU A 32 -1.81 7.49 2.62
CA LEU A 32 -1.70 7.02 4.01
C LEU A 32 -3.08 6.90 4.68
N PRO A 33 -3.93 7.95 4.73
CA PRO A 33 -5.23 7.81 5.38
C PRO A 33 -6.15 6.80 4.69
N ALA A 34 -6.17 6.76 3.35
CA ALA A 34 -7.00 5.80 2.62
C ALA A 34 -6.57 4.35 2.84
N LEU A 35 -5.26 4.11 2.95
CA LEU A 35 -4.70 2.80 3.27
C LEU A 35 -5.04 2.40 4.71
N GLN A 36 -4.90 3.34 5.65
CA GLN A 36 -5.24 3.13 7.05
C GLN A 36 -6.72 2.75 7.20
N GLU A 37 -7.62 3.51 6.60
CA GLU A 37 -9.05 3.19 6.62
C GLU A 37 -9.37 1.84 5.98
N ALA A 38 -8.70 1.48 4.88
CA ALA A 38 -8.96 0.22 4.20
C ALA A 38 -8.51 -0.98 5.05
N LEU A 39 -7.38 -0.87 5.74
CA LEU A 39 -6.87 -1.90 6.62
C LEU A 39 -7.67 -2.01 7.92
N ALA A 40 -8.08 -0.87 8.49
CA ALA A 40 -9.00 -0.84 9.62
C ALA A 40 -10.33 -1.56 9.28
N LYS A 41 -10.86 -1.35 8.08
CA LYS A 41 -12.07 -2.05 7.59
C LYS A 41 -11.88 -3.56 7.43
N GLU A 42 -10.66 -4.02 7.23
CA GLU A 42 -10.32 -5.45 7.12
C GLU A 42 -9.98 -6.09 8.50
N GLY A 43 -10.08 -5.33 9.60
CA GLY A 43 -9.82 -5.81 10.97
C GLY A 43 -8.41 -5.53 11.49
N VAL A 44 -7.73 -4.52 10.96
CA VAL A 44 -6.43 -4.05 11.46
C VAL A 44 -6.62 -2.74 12.24
N ASP A 45 -6.87 -2.82 13.54
CA ASP A 45 -7.11 -1.65 14.39
C ASP A 45 -5.82 -0.96 14.85
N ASP A 46 -4.72 -1.71 14.96
CA ASP A 46 -3.39 -1.24 15.38
C ASP A 46 -2.47 -1.14 14.16
N LEU A 47 -2.70 -0.14 13.32
CA LEU A 47 -1.88 0.13 12.14
C LEU A 47 -1.13 1.45 12.27
N GLU A 48 0.19 1.37 12.16
CA GLU A 48 1.09 2.50 12.04
C GLU A 48 1.60 2.61 10.61
N LEU A 49 1.29 3.71 9.93
CA LEU A 49 1.81 4.00 8.59
C LEU A 49 2.85 5.12 8.66
N THR A 50 4.03 4.85 8.13
CA THR A 50 5.14 5.81 8.02
C THR A 50 5.58 5.92 6.58
N SER A 51 5.78 7.15 6.11
CA SER A 51 6.37 7.43 4.80
C SER A 51 7.76 8.00 4.99
N ILE A 52 8.74 7.43 4.30
CA ILE A 52 10.16 7.78 4.41
C ILE A 52 10.72 7.98 3.01
N GLU A 53 11.26 9.16 2.74
CA GLU A 53 12.13 9.40 1.59
C GLU A 53 13.55 9.00 1.99
N GLN A 54 14.04 7.85 1.53
CA GLN A 54 15.41 7.41 1.79
C GLN A 54 16.03 6.72 0.58
N THR A 55 17.35 6.87 0.44
CA THR A 55 18.14 6.17 -0.57
C THR A 55 18.07 4.66 -0.30
N LEU A 56 17.73 3.86 -1.32
CA LEU A 56 17.67 2.40 -1.17
C LEU A 56 19.06 1.88 -0.75
N PRO A 57 19.19 1.17 0.39
CA PRO A 57 20.47 0.64 0.85
C PRO A 57 20.84 -0.65 0.10
N ILE A 58 20.79 -0.61 -1.24
CA ILE A 58 21.25 -1.71 -2.09
C ILE A 58 22.76 -1.56 -2.24
N ALA A 59 23.52 -2.50 -1.66
CA ALA A 59 24.97 -2.55 -1.80
C ALA A 59 25.36 -2.64 -3.29
N GLY A 60 25.97 -1.58 -3.82
CA GLY A 60 26.39 -1.48 -5.22
C GLY A 60 25.75 -0.33 -6.03
N LEU A 61 24.70 0.31 -5.51
CA LEU A 61 24.06 1.50 -6.10
C LEU A 61 24.26 2.71 -5.18
N ASN A 62 25.52 3.07 -4.90
CA ASN A 62 25.90 4.21 -4.03
C ASN A 62 25.45 5.59 -4.54
N SER A 63 24.65 5.67 -5.61
CA SER A 63 24.22 6.92 -6.25
C SER A 63 22.79 6.90 -6.79
N CYS A 64 21.96 5.89 -6.48
CA CYS A 64 20.62 5.81 -7.05
C CYS A 64 19.60 6.55 -6.18
N GLU A 65 19.22 7.74 -6.65
CA GLU A 65 17.99 8.51 -6.43
C GLU A 65 17.19 8.22 -5.14
N LYS A 66 16.96 9.27 -4.35
CA LYS A 66 16.08 9.22 -3.17
C LYS A 66 14.73 8.59 -3.55
N CYS A 67 14.50 7.37 -3.08
CA CYS A 67 13.27 6.62 -3.35
C CYS A 67 12.30 6.81 -2.19
N TRP A 68 11.02 6.84 -2.52
CA TRP A 68 9.98 6.92 -1.50
C TRP A 68 9.59 5.53 -1.05
N GLN A 69 9.46 5.37 0.26
CA GLN A 69 9.12 4.11 0.88
C GLN A 69 7.97 4.36 1.85
N VAL A 70 6.89 3.60 1.70
CA VAL A 70 5.76 3.62 2.63
C VAL A 70 5.82 2.33 3.42
N GLU A 71 6.13 2.43 4.69
CA GLU A 71 6.13 1.33 5.64
C GLU A 71 4.83 1.34 6.45
N GLY A 72 4.17 0.20 6.53
CA GLY A 72 3.03 -0.01 7.41
C GLY A 72 3.31 -1.15 8.37
N LYS A 73 3.21 -0.89 9.66
CA LYS A 73 3.41 -1.86 10.74
C LYS A 73 2.10 -2.06 11.47
N PHE A 74 1.76 -3.30 11.79
CA PHE A 74 0.57 -3.61 12.56
C PHE A 74 0.72 -4.89 13.35
N LYS A 75 -0.27 -5.20 14.20
CA LYS A 75 -0.22 -6.33 15.14
C LYS A 75 0.98 -6.16 16.09
N ASN A 76 1.10 -5.00 16.74
CA ASN A 76 2.20 -4.72 17.68
C ASN A 76 3.60 -4.90 17.04
N GLY A 77 3.72 -4.53 15.76
CA GLY A 77 4.94 -4.67 14.96
C GLY A 77 5.26 -6.10 14.50
N GLN A 78 4.38 -7.08 14.73
CA GLN A 78 4.58 -8.44 14.22
C GLN A 78 4.52 -8.49 12.70
N ARG A 79 3.65 -7.68 12.08
CA ARG A 79 3.48 -7.64 10.62
C ARG A 79 3.85 -6.28 10.11
N GLN A 80 4.62 -6.26 9.04
CA GLN A 80 5.02 -5.04 8.39
C GLN A 80 5.04 -5.21 6.88
N PHE A 81 4.70 -4.14 6.17
CA PHE A 81 4.79 -4.10 4.72
C PHE A 81 5.44 -2.80 4.29
N ASN A 82 6.20 -2.86 3.21
CA ASN A 82 6.96 -1.75 2.68
C ASN A 82 6.65 -1.63 1.19
N VAL A 83 6.16 -0.48 0.77
CA VAL A 83 5.92 -0.14 -0.63
C VAL A 83 7.01 0.80 -1.09
N TYR A 84 7.80 0.36 -2.06
CA TYR A 84 8.91 1.10 -2.63
C TYR A 84 8.47 1.75 -3.93
N PHE A 85 8.71 3.04 -4.05
CA PHE A 85 8.49 3.83 -5.25
C PHE A 85 9.86 4.26 -5.77
N LEU A 86 10.32 3.58 -6.83
CA LEU A 86 11.64 3.84 -7.43
C LEU A 86 11.68 5.19 -8.16
N LYS A 87 10.52 5.67 -8.60
CA LYS A 87 10.35 7.00 -9.19
C LYS A 87 9.42 7.80 -8.29
N LYS A 88 9.58 9.13 -8.27
CA LYS A 88 8.65 10.09 -7.64
C LYS A 88 7.32 10.20 -8.41
N ASP A 89 6.82 9.06 -8.87
CA ASP A 89 5.67 8.94 -9.75
C ASP A 89 4.94 7.61 -9.47
N ILE A 90 3.63 7.67 -9.30
CA ILE A 90 2.78 6.50 -9.01
C ILE A 90 2.69 5.53 -10.20
N LYS A 91 2.97 5.96 -11.43
CA LYS A 91 2.98 5.12 -12.65
C LYS A 91 4.36 4.50 -12.89
N GLY A 92 5.36 4.90 -12.12
CA GLY A 92 6.72 4.38 -12.18
C GLY A 92 6.85 2.93 -11.68
N GLN A 93 8.10 2.47 -11.63
CA GLN A 93 8.42 1.17 -11.05
C GLN A 93 8.15 1.20 -9.55
N ARG A 94 7.38 0.20 -9.10
CA ARG A 94 6.99 0.02 -7.71
C ARG A 94 7.27 -1.41 -7.29
N ALA A 95 7.76 -1.54 -6.07
CA ALA A 95 7.94 -2.82 -5.44
C ALA A 95 7.15 -2.85 -4.13
N PHE A 96 6.75 -4.04 -3.74
CA PHE A 96 6.06 -4.31 -2.50
C PHE A 96 6.86 -5.37 -1.76
N SER A 97 6.99 -5.20 -0.47
CA SER A 97 7.58 -6.19 0.40
C SER A 97 6.72 -6.34 1.62
N CYS A 98 6.66 -7.55 2.16
CA CYS A 98 5.92 -7.85 3.37
C CYS A 98 6.77 -8.78 4.23
N ALA A 99 6.81 -8.51 5.53
CA ALA A 99 7.40 -9.37 6.52
C ALA A 99 6.45 -9.65 7.70
N ASP A 100 6.42 -10.92 8.09
CA ASP A 100 5.77 -11.40 9.30
C ASP A 100 6.83 -11.67 10.38
N ASN A 101 6.40 -11.69 11.65
CA ASN A 101 7.22 -11.98 12.83
C ASN A 101 8.43 -11.07 13.08
N GLY A 102 8.37 -9.79 12.67
CA GLY A 102 9.48 -8.85 12.89
C GLY A 102 10.77 -9.20 12.12
N THR A 103 10.68 -10.16 11.19
CA THR A 103 11.78 -10.51 10.29
C THR A 103 12.00 -9.37 9.28
N LYS A 104 13.23 -9.16 8.81
CA LYS A 104 13.48 -8.19 7.75
C LYS A 104 12.88 -8.69 6.45
N ALA A 105 12.12 -7.85 5.77
CA ALA A 105 11.49 -8.19 4.52
C ALA A 105 12.58 -8.35 3.44
N THR A 106 12.95 -9.60 3.13
CA THR A 106 14.01 -9.91 2.16
C THR A 106 13.47 -10.00 0.72
N THR A 107 12.16 -10.20 0.58
CA THR A 107 11.53 -10.41 -0.73
C THR A 107 10.94 -9.10 -1.26
N LEU A 108 11.52 -8.57 -2.33
CA LEU A 108 10.92 -7.51 -3.13
C LEU A 108 10.05 -8.14 -4.22
N GLU A 109 8.74 -7.93 -4.11
CA GLU A 109 7.77 -8.35 -5.11
C GLU A 109 7.39 -7.19 -6.04
N PRO A 110 7.09 -7.45 -7.32
CA PRO A 110 6.54 -6.43 -8.20
C PRO A 110 5.14 -5.98 -7.74
N PHE A 111 4.94 -4.66 -7.68
CA PHE A 111 3.68 -4.07 -7.23
C PHE A 111 2.96 -3.32 -8.35
N LEU A 112 1.80 -3.83 -8.77
CA LEU A 112 0.95 -3.20 -9.80
C LEU A 112 1.73 -2.78 -11.07
N ILE A 113 2.66 -3.64 -11.50
CA ILE A 113 3.53 -3.39 -12.66
C ILE A 113 2.79 -3.52 -14.00
N ASP A 114 1.70 -4.28 -14.04
CA ASP A 114 0.89 -4.51 -15.24
C ASP A 114 -0.10 -3.37 -15.49
N GLU A 115 -0.39 -2.60 -14.44
CA GLU A 115 -1.46 -1.63 -14.43
C GLU A 115 -1.03 -0.32 -15.10
N ARG A 116 -1.60 -0.04 -16.27
CA ARG A 116 -1.31 1.18 -17.05
C ARG A 116 -1.87 2.45 -16.44
N LYS A 117 -2.86 2.35 -15.55
CA LYS A 117 -3.48 3.48 -14.85
C LYS A 117 -3.53 3.19 -13.37
N ILE A 118 -2.78 3.96 -12.59
CA ILE A 118 -2.62 3.74 -11.16
C ILE A 118 -3.44 4.78 -10.41
N THR A 119 -4.54 4.33 -9.83
CA THR A 119 -5.38 5.21 -9.00
C THR A 119 -5.12 4.94 -7.52
N LEU A 120 -5.47 5.90 -6.66
CA LEU A 120 -5.45 5.75 -5.21
C LEU A 120 -6.15 4.46 -4.75
N GLY A 121 -7.36 4.25 -5.25
CA GLY A 121 -8.16 3.07 -4.92
C GLY A 121 -7.48 1.77 -5.34
N LEU A 122 -6.80 1.77 -6.49
CA LEU A 122 -6.07 0.61 -7.00
C LEU A 122 -4.81 0.32 -6.16
N LEU A 123 -4.05 1.35 -5.77
CA LEU A 123 -2.88 1.19 -4.89
C LEU A 123 -3.31 0.57 -3.54
N VAL A 124 -4.32 1.18 -2.91
CA VAL A 124 -4.86 0.68 -1.63
C VAL A 124 -5.42 -0.72 -1.78
N PHE A 125 -6.19 -0.98 -2.84
CA PHE A 125 -6.73 -2.31 -3.13
C PHE A 125 -5.62 -3.35 -3.36
N GLY A 126 -4.56 -2.99 -4.10
CA GLY A 126 -3.42 -3.87 -4.34
C GLY A 126 -2.70 -4.24 -3.04
N VAL A 127 -2.48 -3.28 -2.13
CA VAL A 127 -1.89 -3.58 -0.81
C VAL A 127 -2.81 -4.48 0.00
N VAL A 128 -4.09 -4.13 0.13
CA VAL A 128 -5.09 -4.94 0.85
C VAL A 128 -5.15 -6.35 0.29
N GLN A 129 -5.21 -6.51 -1.05
CA GLN A 129 -5.23 -7.81 -1.71
C GLN A 129 -3.96 -8.62 -1.42
N ARG A 130 -2.77 -7.99 -1.41
CA ARG A 130 -1.51 -8.65 -1.06
C ARG A 130 -1.48 -9.11 0.39
N LEU A 131 -1.93 -8.28 1.32
CA LEU A 131 -2.01 -8.64 2.74
C LEU A 131 -3.06 -9.74 2.97
N ASN A 132 -4.16 -9.72 2.22
CA ASN A 132 -5.17 -10.77 2.24
C ASN A 132 -4.61 -12.09 1.67
N ALA A 133 -3.83 -12.04 0.57
CA ALA A 133 -3.16 -13.21 0.01
C ALA A 133 -2.13 -13.83 0.98
N GLN A 134 -1.49 -13.02 1.81
CA GLN A 134 -0.63 -13.47 2.92
C GLN A 134 -1.41 -14.03 4.13
N LYS A 135 -2.75 -14.07 4.07
CA LYS A 135 -3.65 -14.43 5.17
C LYS A 135 -3.46 -13.55 6.41
N TRP A 136 -3.07 -12.31 6.20
CA TRP A 136 -2.88 -11.38 7.31
C TRP A 136 -4.16 -10.68 7.72
N LEU A 137 -5.05 -10.47 6.75
CA LEU A 137 -6.39 -9.96 6.99
C LEU A 137 -7.26 -11.16 7.35
N ASN A 138 -7.85 -11.13 8.56
CA ASN A 138 -8.74 -12.18 9.01
C ASN A 138 -10.02 -12.07 8.18
N LEU A 139 -10.11 -12.86 7.10
CA LEU A 139 -11.39 -13.23 6.52
C LEU A 139 -12.12 -14.09 7.56
N ASN A 140 -12.91 -13.42 8.39
CA ASN A 140 -13.91 -14.09 9.21
C ASN A 140 -15.03 -14.63 8.33
#